data_AF-A0A9D5BZQ2-F1
#
_entry.id   AF-A0A9D5BZQ2-F1
#
_cell.length_a   1.000
_cell.length_b   1.000
_cell.length_c   1.000
_cell.angle_alpha   90.00
_cell.angle_beta   90.00
_cell.angle_gamma   90.00
#
_symmetry.space_group_name_H-M   'P 1'
#
loop_
_entity.id
_entity.type
_entity.pdbx_description
1 polymer ?
#
loop_
_entity_poly.entity_id
_entity_poly.type
_entity_poly.pdbx_seq_one_letter_code
_entity_poly.pdbx_strand_id
1 'polypeptide(L)'
;MADKSVALLSNLATIPEGRSAIAQEGGIPWLVETLETGSQRGKENAASALFQLCINSQKLCSIVLQEGVVPPLIALSQLGTPRAKEKAQQILSHFRSQRAGVMGKAKT
;
A
#
# COMPACT_ATOMS: atom_id res chain seq x y z
N MET A 1 18.70 1.39 -9.10
CA MET A 1 18.71 2.19 -7.86
C MET A 1 17.34 2.18 -7.16
N ALA A 2 16.23 2.33 -7.89
CA ALA A 2 14.86 2.32 -7.32
C ALA A 2 14.54 1.12 -6.41
N ASP A 3 14.94 -0.11 -6.79
CA ASP A 3 14.67 -1.32 -5.99
C ASP A 3 15.27 -1.31 -4.58
N LYS A 4 16.44 -0.67 -4.41
CA LYS A 4 17.07 -0.51 -3.08
C LYS A 4 16.32 0.55 -2.27
N SER A 5 15.94 1.65 -2.90
CA SER A 5 15.18 2.73 -2.26
C SER A 5 13.83 2.24 -1.75
N VAL A 6 13.05 1.54 -2.58
CA VAL A 6 11.73 1.02 -2.16
C VAL A 6 11.83 -0.04 -1.06
N ALA A 7 12.91 -0.84 -1.04
CA ALA A 7 13.16 -1.79 0.05
C ALA A 7 13.42 -1.06 1.39
N LEU A 8 14.14 0.06 1.36
CA LEU A 8 14.35 0.88 2.55
C LEU A 8 13.03 1.53 3.01
N LEU A 9 12.23 2.06 2.07
CA LEU A 9 10.91 2.62 2.39
C LEU A 9 9.98 1.56 2.99
N SER A 10 9.99 0.32 2.49
CA SER A 10 9.19 -0.76 3.08
C SER A 10 9.61 -1.08 4.51
N ASN A 11 10.90 -0.97 4.83
CA ASN A 11 11.39 -1.15 6.20
C ASN A 11 10.99 0.04 7.08
N LEU A 12 11.14 1.27 6.60
CA LEU A 12 10.74 2.47 7.34
C LEU A 12 9.23 2.50 7.64
N ALA A 13 8.41 1.99 6.73
CA ALA A 13 6.96 1.89 6.95
C ALA A 13 6.57 0.99 8.15
N THR A 14 7.48 0.16 8.66
CA THR A 14 7.23 -0.67 9.84
C THR A 14 7.25 0.11 11.16
N ILE A 15 7.86 1.31 11.19
CA ILE A 15 7.94 2.16 12.38
C ILE A 15 7.10 3.46 12.25
N PRO A 16 6.57 4.02 13.36
CA PRO A 16 5.71 5.21 13.33
C PRO A 16 6.35 6.44 12.66
N GLU A 17 7.62 6.71 12.95
CA GLU A 17 8.37 7.84 12.45
C GLU A 17 8.59 7.71 10.95
N GLY A 18 8.94 6.50 10.49
CA GLY A 18 9.13 6.19 9.09
C GLY A 18 7.83 6.31 8.28
N ARG A 19 6.68 5.86 8.81
CA ARG A 19 5.37 6.08 8.17
C ARG A 19 5.05 7.56 8.01
N SER A 20 5.34 8.36 9.05
CA SER A 20 5.09 9.80 9.04
C SER A 20 5.97 10.51 8.01
N ALA A 21 7.27 10.19 7.98
CA ALA A 21 8.21 10.74 7.00
C ALA A 21 7.84 10.37 5.57
N ILE A 22 7.49 9.10 5.30
CA ILE A 22 7.04 8.66 3.96
C ILE A 22 5.84 9.47 3.48
N ALA A 23 4.86 9.73 4.36
CA ALA A 23 3.67 10.48 4.00
C ALA A 23 3.94 11.98 3.77
N GLN A 24 4.84 12.58 4.57
CA GLN A 24 5.16 14.00 4.49
C GLN A 24 6.01 14.34 3.26
N GLU A 25 6.93 13.45 2.89
CA GLU A 25 7.90 13.66 1.79
C GLU A 25 7.37 13.19 0.42
N GLY A 26 6.04 13.04 0.25
CA GLY A 26 5.45 12.63 -1.02
C GLY A 26 5.77 11.18 -1.44
N GLY A 27 6.12 10.32 -0.48
CA GLY A 27 6.48 8.93 -0.75
C GLY A 27 5.30 8.06 -1.18
N ILE A 28 4.05 8.42 -0.82
CA ILE A 28 2.86 7.63 -1.19
C ILE A 28 2.63 7.61 -2.70
N PRO A 29 2.53 8.75 -3.41
CA PRO A 29 2.43 8.76 -4.88
C PRO A 29 3.55 7.95 -5.56
N TRP A 30 4.78 8.11 -5.08
CA TRP A 30 5.94 7.38 -5.62
C TRP A 30 5.84 5.86 -5.41
N LEU A 31 5.33 5.42 -4.26
CA LEU A 31 5.09 4.00 -3.99
C LEU A 31 3.99 3.43 -4.89
N VAL A 32 2.94 4.22 -5.20
CA VAL A 32 1.87 3.81 -6.13
C VAL A 32 2.42 3.69 -7.56
N GLU A 33 3.20 4.67 -8.02
CA GLU A 33 3.88 4.60 -9.32
C GLU A 33 4.82 3.38 -9.40
N THR A 34 5.59 3.12 -8.34
CA THR A 34 6.49 1.96 -8.28
C THR A 34 5.72 0.63 -8.33
N LEU A 35 4.50 0.58 -7.76
CA LEU A 35 3.62 -0.58 -7.84
C LEU A 35 3.17 -0.87 -9.28
N GLU A 36 3.02 0.18 -10.10
CA GLU A 36 2.61 0.09 -11.50
C GLU A 36 3.76 -0.26 -12.43
N THR A 37 4.88 0.46 -12.31
CA THR A 37 5.95 0.47 -13.32
C THR A 37 7.24 -0.24 -12.86
N GLY A 38 7.35 -0.54 -11.57
CA GLY A 38 8.57 -1.09 -10.97
C GLY A 38 8.90 -2.54 -11.39
N SER A 39 10.09 -2.99 -11.00
CA SER A 39 10.48 -4.40 -11.14
C SER A 39 9.56 -5.31 -10.30
N GLN A 40 9.57 -6.63 -10.54
CA GLN A 40 8.81 -7.56 -9.68
C GLN A 40 9.11 -7.35 -8.19
N ARG A 41 10.39 -7.20 -7.84
CA ARG A 41 10.83 -6.94 -6.46
C ARG A 41 10.43 -5.55 -5.98
N GLY A 42 10.50 -4.55 -6.86
CA GLY A 42 10.05 -3.20 -6.56
C GLY A 42 8.57 -3.15 -6.20
N LYS A 43 7.72 -3.84 -6.99
CA LYS A 43 6.28 -3.97 -6.76
C LYS A 43 5.96 -4.70 -5.46
N GLU A 44 6.67 -5.77 -5.13
CA GLU A 44 6.53 -6.48 -3.84
C GLU A 44 6.80 -5.57 -2.65
N ASN A 45 7.90 -4.82 -2.70
CA ASN A 45 8.29 -3.91 -1.63
C ASN A 45 7.35 -2.71 -1.54
N ALA A 46 6.92 -2.15 -2.67
CA ALA A 46 5.93 -1.09 -2.73
C ALA A 46 4.60 -1.53 -2.11
N ALA A 47 4.10 -2.71 -2.47
CA ALA A 47 2.90 -3.30 -1.87
C ALA A 47 3.09 -3.46 -0.35
N SER A 48 4.25 -3.94 0.09
CA SER A 48 4.53 -4.10 1.53
C SER A 48 4.53 -2.76 2.28
N ALA A 49 5.14 -1.72 1.72
CA ALA A 49 5.14 -0.38 2.30
C ALA A 49 3.71 0.19 2.39
N LEU A 50 2.95 0.13 1.29
CA LEU A 50 1.56 0.61 1.22
C LEU A 50 0.66 -0.13 2.21
N PHE A 51 0.83 -1.44 2.36
CA PHE A 51 0.11 -2.22 3.37
C PHE A 51 0.39 -1.73 4.79
N GLN A 52 1.66 -1.53 5.14
CA GLN A 52 2.04 -1.03 6.47
C GLN A 52 1.46 0.36 6.75
N LEU A 53 1.39 1.25 5.76
CA LEU A 53 0.75 2.55 5.91
C LEU A 53 -0.75 2.40 6.17
N CYS A 54 -1.43 1.54 5.44
CA CYS A 54 -2.88 1.36 5.53
C CYS A 54 -3.32 0.76 6.88
N ILE A 55 -2.66 -0.31 7.33
CA ILE A 55 -3.08 -1.01 8.57
C ILE A 55 -2.82 -0.20 9.84
N ASN A 56 -1.85 0.72 9.80
CA ASN A 56 -1.46 1.53 10.95
C ASN A 56 -2.14 2.90 11.00
N SER A 57 -2.78 3.35 9.91
CA SER A 57 -3.43 4.66 9.89
C SER A 57 -4.54 4.74 8.84
N GLN A 58 -5.77 4.96 9.31
CA GLN A 58 -6.93 5.22 8.46
C GLN A 58 -6.74 6.44 7.56
N LYS A 59 -6.05 7.47 8.08
CA LYS A 59 -5.73 8.70 7.31
C LYS A 59 -4.82 8.36 6.13
N LEU A 60 -3.71 7.65 6.39
CA LEU A 60 -2.78 7.25 5.33
C LEU A 60 -3.43 6.29 4.34
N CYS A 61 -4.26 5.36 4.82
CA CYS A 61 -5.04 4.48 3.97
C CYS A 61 -5.96 5.25 3.01
N SER A 62 -6.57 6.34 3.49
CA SER A 62 -7.44 7.18 2.67
C SER A 62 -6.66 7.90 1.57
N ILE A 63 -5.46 8.39 1.89
CA ILE A 63 -4.55 9.01 0.90
C ILE A 63 -4.14 7.98 -0.15
N VAL A 64 -3.70 6.79 0.27
CA VAL A 64 -3.34 5.68 -0.63
C VAL A 64 -4.48 5.34 -1.61
N LEU A 65 -5.74 5.35 -1.13
CA LEU A 65 -6.90 5.13 -1.99
C LEU A 65 -7.14 6.28 -2.99
N GLN A 66 -6.91 7.53 -2.57
CA GLN A 66 -7.05 8.71 -3.42
C GLN A 66 -6.00 8.75 -4.55
N GLU A 67 -4.81 8.21 -4.31
CA GLU A 67 -3.76 8.05 -5.33
C GLU A 67 -4.08 6.96 -6.37
N GLY A 68 -5.26 6.32 -6.32
CA GLY A 68 -5.68 5.40 -7.38
C GLY A 68 -5.01 4.03 -7.33
N VAL A 69 -4.54 3.57 -6.16
CA VAL A 69 -3.79 2.31 -6.01
C VAL A 69 -4.57 1.03 -6.37
N VAL A 70 -5.89 1.10 -6.52
CA VAL A 70 -6.76 -0.09 -6.63
C VAL A 70 -6.55 -0.88 -7.93
N PRO A 71 -6.60 -0.30 -9.15
CA PRO A 71 -6.31 -1.06 -10.36
C PRO A 71 -4.91 -1.69 -10.38
N PRO A 72 -3.83 -1.01 -9.95
CA PRO A 72 -2.50 -1.62 -9.81
C PRO A 72 -2.48 -2.82 -8.86
N LEU A 73 -3.17 -2.75 -7.72
CA LEU A 73 -3.26 -3.87 -6.78
C LEU A 73 -4.04 -5.05 -7.37
N ILE A 74 -5.10 -4.80 -8.13
CA ILE A 74 -5.84 -5.87 -8.82
C ILE A 74 -4.93 -6.56 -9.83
N ALA A 75 -4.22 -5.79 -10.66
CA ALA A 75 -3.26 -6.35 -11.62
C ALA A 75 -2.16 -7.16 -10.92
N LEU A 76 -1.60 -6.63 -9.82
CA LEU A 76 -0.58 -7.33 -9.03
C LEU A 76 -1.09 -8.62 -8.41
N SER A 77 -2.35 -8.64 -7.95
CA SER A 77 -2.98 -9.84 -7.39
C SER A 77 -3.16 -10.99 -8.40
N GLN A 78 -3.17 -10.67 -9.70
CA GLN A 78 -3.36 -11.64 -10.78
C GLN A 78 -2.03 -12.04 -11.44
N LEU A 79 -1.14 -11.07 -11.64
CA LEU A 79 0.08 -11.21 -12.46
C LEU A 79 1.38 -11.15 -11.65
N GLY A 80 1.32 -10.81 -10.37
CA GLY A 80 2.50 -10.70 -9.51
C GLY A 80 3.15 -12.05 -9.16
N THR A 81 4.29 -11.98 -8.48
CA THR A 81 4.89 -13.15 -7.82
C THR A 81 3.97 -13.65 -6.69
N PRO A 82 4.15 -14.87 -6.16
CA PRO A 82 3.34 -15.36 -5.05
C PRO A 82 3.30 -14.39 -3.85
N ARG A 83 4.43 -13.78 -3.51
CA ARG A 83 4.52 -12.78 -2.44
C ARG A 83 3.77 -11.49 -2.79
N ALA A 84 3.92 -11.00 -4.02
CA ALA A 84 3.22 -9.80 -4.48
C ALA A 84 1.70 -10.00 -4.47
N LYS A 85 1.24 -11.18 -4.90
CA LYS A 85 -0.18 -11.55 -4.91
C LYS A 85 -0.77 -11.55 -3.51
N GLU A 86 -0.09 -12.21 -2.57
CA GLU A 86 -0.51 -12.26 -1.17
C GLU A 86 -0.65 -10.84 -0.58
N LYS A 87 0.36 -9.99 -0.78
CA LYS A 87 0.33 -8.60 -0.28
C LYS A 87 -0.76 -7.75 -0.92
N ALA A 88 -0.95 -7.87 -2.23
CA ALA A 88 -2.04 -7.19 -2.91
C ALA A 88 -3.41 -7.62 -2.37
N GLN A 89 -3.61 -8.92 -2.15
CA GLN A 89 -4.85 -9.44 -1.59
C GLN A 89 -5.08 -8.97 -0.15
N GLN A 90 -4.03 -8.90 0.68
CA GLN A 90 -4.12 -8.36 2.05
C GLN A 90 -4.62 -6.91 2.05
N ILE A 91 -4.07 -6.05 1.19
CA ILE A 91 -4.51 -4.66 1.07
C ILE A 91 -5.95 -4.57 0.55
N LEU A 92 -6.27 -5.28 -0.53
CA LEU A 92 -7.62 -5.28 -1.11
C LEU A 92 -8.67 -5.76 -0.11
N SER A 93 -8.34 -6.77 0.70
CA SER A 93 -9.20 -7.27 1.78
C SER A 93 -9.37 -6.24 2.88
N HIS A 94 -8.29 -5.53 3.26
CA HIS A 94 -8.35 -4.45 4.22
C HIS A 94 -9.28 -3.31 3.75
N PHE A 95 -9.20 -2.91 2.48
CA PHE A 95 -10.11 -1.91 1.90
C PHE A 95 -11.58 -2.36 1.95
N ARG A 96 -11.86 -3.64 1.67
CA ARG A 96 -13.22 -4.20 1.77
C ARG A 96 -13.73 -4.17 3.21
N SER A 97 -12.90 -4.57 4.18
CA SER A 97 -13.26 -4.55 5.60
C SER A 97 -13.52 -3.15 6.13
N GLN A 98 -12.72 -2.16 5.73
CA GLN A 98 -12.98 -0.76 6.10
C GLN A 98 -14.32 -0.26 5.55
N ARG A 99 -14.66 -0.58 4.29
CA ARG A 99 -15.96 -0.21 3.70
C ARG A 99 -17.14 -0.85 4.45
N ALA A 100 -16.99 -2.11 4.87
CA ALA A 100 -18.02 -2.81 5.65
C ALA A 100 -18.18 -2.21 7.06
N GLY A 101 -17.08 -1.82 7.71
CA GLY A 101 -17.10 -1.19 9.04
C GLY A 101 -17.78 0.19 9.05
N VAL A 102 -17.65 0.96 7.97
CA VAL A 102 -18.36 2.25 7.82
C VAL A 102 -19.87 2.05 7.67
N MET A 103 -20.30 1.02 6.91
CA MET A 103 -21.71 0.68 6.74
C MET A 103 -22.39 0.21 8.03
N GLY A 104 -21.64 -0.44 8.94
CA GLY A 104 -22.14 -0.89 10.24
C GLY A 104 -22.39 0.24 11.26
N LYS A 105 -21.72 1.39 11.11
CA LYS A 105 -21.91 2.56 12.00
C LYS A 105 -22.99 3.54 11.53
N ALA A 106 -23.48 3.40 10.30
CA ALA A 106 -24.54 4.25 9.74
C ALA A 106 -25.96 3.72 10.02
N LYS A 107 -26.10 2.64 10.79
CA LYS A 107 -27.38 1.98 11.12
C LYS A 107 -27.72 2.00 12.62
N THR A 108 -27.05 2.83 13.42
CA THR A 108 -27.33 2.97 14.86
C THR A 108 -27.67 4.41 15.20
#